data_AF-A0A3D2C1J4-F1
#
_entry.id   AF-A0A3D2C1J4-F1
#
_cell.length_a   1.000
_cell.length_b   1.000
_cell.length_c   1.000
_cell.angle_alpha   90.00
_cell.angle_beta   90.00
_cell.angle_gamma   90.00
#
_symmetry.space_group_name_H-M   'P 1'
#
loop_
_entity.id
_entity.type
_entity.pdbx_description
1 polymer ?
#
loop_
_entity_poly.entity_id
_entity_poly.type
_entity_poly.pdbx_seq_one_letter_code
_entity_poly.pdbx_strand_id
1 'polypeptide(L)'
;MTRLPLIALSMGVLFTATGVAHAGAVVSNNQKETRKGANYYAGNAALDGKDETAWLLPGDSENIGEYIIIDVPRINIDKLQMKAGWHRDEDTFKDYARVKKVSIEASYYNSGMELVPGPKVVEAEFVDEMGWQMIDLDDIVVEDATNGGKLKITILEVYPGKDFPQVAMGDLVVHLGEFDAVPKIQSPSTEDEGSILNMQDENTRTSWIAPADNASFSVKGGGVMLSSLDITSGPATHARPKTLKLTVKNRTETVDLPNSAGPHHVILPSTVGYTGTWNAVKVEVVDVHPGKTHADKVAIAEITGKATALDGL
;
A
#
# COMPACT_ATOMS: atom_id res chain seq x y z
N MET A 1 16.89 -41.27 53.80
CA MET A 1 15.87 -41.45 52.74
C MET A 1 15.23 -40.10 52.50
N THR A 2 15.68 -39.37 51.49
CA THR A 2 15.21 -38.01 51.18
C THR A 2 14.91 -37.98 49.69
N ARG A 3 13.63 -37.81 49.35
CA ARG A 3 13.11 -37.86 47.97
C ARG A 3 13.30 -36.50 47.30
N LEU A 4 13.89 -36.50 46.11
CA LEU A 4 13.92 -35.36 45.18
C LEU A 4 12.56 -35.21 44.47
N PRO A 5 12.09 -33.99 44.19
CA PRO A 5 10.93 -33.78 43.32
C PRO A 5 11.35 -33.80 41.85
N LEU A 6 10.57 -34.53 41.05
CA LEU A 6 10.66 -34.63 39.61
C LEU A 6 9.98 -33.38 38.99
N ILE A 7 10.76 -32.46 38.44
CA ILE A 7 10.22 -31.32 37.67
C ILE A 7 9.97 -31.82 36.25
N ALA A 8 8.69 -31.89 35.87
CA ALA A 8 8.25 -32.21 34.52
C ALA A 8 8.49 -30.98 33.62
N LEU A 9 9.47 -31.08 32.72
CA LEU A 9 9.72 -30.11 31.66
C LEU A 9 8.71 -30.40 30.53
N SER A 10 7.67 -29.57 30.41
CA SER A 10 6.75 -29.62 29.27
C SER A 10 7.47 -29.07 28.03
N MET A 11 7.88 -29.95 27.11
CA MET A 11 8.32 -29.56 25.76
C MET A 11 7.11 -28.98 25.02
N GLY A 12 7.07 -27.65 24.88
CA GLY A 12 6.19 -26.99 23.92
C GLY A 12 6.68 -27.29 22.50
N VAL A 13 5.84 -27.97 21.73
CA VAL A 13 6.06 -28.19 20.30
C VAL A 13 5.77 -26.87 19.58
N LEU A 14 6.81 -26.16 19.15
CA LEU A 14 6.67 -25.11 18.14
C LEU A 14 6.27 -25.77 16.82
N PHE A 15 5.02 -25.59 16.41
CA PHE A 15 4.62 -25.84 15.02
C PHE A 15 5.20 -24.74 14.14
N THR A 16 6.29 -25.05 13.45
CA THR A 16 6.76 -24.24 12.32
C THR A 16 5.84 -24.55 11.13
N ALA A 17 4.82 -23.72 10.90
CA ALA A 17 4.02 -23.79 9.68
C ALA A 17 4.95 -23.55 8.47
N THR A 18 5.07 -24.56 7.60
CA THR A 18 5.82 -24.47 6.34
C THR A 18 4.98 -23.73 5.30
N GLY A 19 4.87 -22.41 5.46
CA GLY A 19 4.24 -21.54 4.46
C GLY A 19 5.12 -21.44 3.21
N VAL A 20 4.49 -21.46 2.03
CA VAL A 20 5.17 -21.18 0.76
C VAL A 20 5.47 -19.67 0.74
N ALA A 21 6.71 -19.29 1.05
CA ALA A 21 7.13 -17.89 0.94
C ALA A 21 7.13 -17.51 -0.54
N HIS A 22 6.16 -16.69 -0.97
CA HIS A 22 6.17 -16.01 -2.26
C HIS A 22 6.44 -14.54 -1.94
N ALA A 23 7.46 -13.98 -2.61
CA ALA A 23 8.08 -12.70 -2.26
C ALA A 23 7.06 -11.65 -1.76
N GLY A 24 7.15 -11.34 -0.46
CA GLY A 24 6.41 -10.26 0.21
C GLY A 24 5.32 -10.69 1.20
N ALA A 25 4.80 -11.93 1.14
CA ALA A 25 3.78 -12.39 2.08
C ALA A 25 3.89 -13.88 2.46
N VAL A 26 3.53 -14.18 3.72
CA VAL A 26 3.34 -15.54 4.24
C VAL A 26 1.94 -15.64 4.82
N VAL A 27 1.13 -16.57 4.30
CA VAL A 27 -0.22 -16.82 4.81
C VAL A 27 -0.28 -18.11 5.61
N SER A 28 -1.23 -18.18 6.54
CA SER A 28 -1.53 -19.39 7.31
C SER A 28 -2.00 -20.53 6.42
N ASN A 29 -2.89 -20.24 5.48
CA ASN A 29 -3.50 -21.20 4.57
C ASN A 29 -3.99 -20.53 3.29
N ASN A 30 -4.21 -21.30 2.22
CA ASN A 30 -4.85 -20.80 1.01
C ASN A 30 -5.44 -21.94 0.16
N GLN A 31 -6.50 -21.63 -0.57
CA GLN A 31 -7.10 -22.54 -1.53
C GLN A 31 -6.10 -22.82 -2.66
N LYS A 32 -5.84 -24.11 -2.92
CA LYS A 32 -5.00 -24.53 -4.04
C LYS A 32 -5.72 -24.25 -5.36
N GLU A 33 -5.05 -23.54 -6.27
CA GLU A 33 -5.51 -23.30 -7.63
C GLU A 33 -4.63 -24.05 -8.64
N THR A 34 -5.24 -24.76 -9.59
CA THR A 34 -4.53 -25.62 -10.56
C THR A 34 -4.76 -25.23 -12.01
N ARG A 35 -5.73 -24.35 -12.28
CA ARG A 35 -6.20 -23.96 -13.62
C ARG A 35 -5.92 -22.49 -13.94
N LYS A 36 -6.06 -21.59 -12.96
CA LYS A 36 -5.93 -20.13 -13.18
C LYS A 36 -4.53 -19.56 -12.87
N GLY A 37 -3.62 -20.42 -12.41
CA GLY A 37 -2.25 -20.05 -12.03
C GLY A 37 -2.04 -20.06 -10.52
N ALA A 38 -0.80 -20.33 -10.09
CA ALA A 38 -0.46 -20.56 -8.68
C ALA A 38 -0.76 -19.37 -7.76
N ASN A 39 -0.77 -18.15 -8.30
CA ASN A 39 -0.95 -16.92 -7.53
C ASN A 39 -2.41 -16.50 -7.38
N TYR A 40 -3.36 -17.12 -8.10
CA TYR A 40 -4.72 -16.59 -8.23
C TYR A 40 -5.50 -16.56 -6.90
N TYR A 41 -5.20 -17.51 -6.00
CA TYR A 41 -5.78 -17.63 -4.65
C TYR A 41 -4.77 -17.55 -3.50
N ALA A 42 -3.49 -17.32 -3.81
CA ALA A 42 -2.43 -17.31 -2.81
C ALA A 42 -2.37 -15.97 -2.05
N GLY A 43 -1.61 -15.91 -0.96
CA GLY A 43 -1.54 -14.69 -0.14
C GLY A 43 -1.10 -13.44 -0.90
N ASN A 44 -0.29 -13.59 -1.94
CA ASN A 44 0.13 -12.48 -2.79
C ASN A 44 -0.98 -11.94 -3.70
N ALA A 45 -2.07 -12.68 -3.91
CA ALA A 45 -3.26 -12.16 -4.59
C ALA A 45 -3.85 -10.96 -3.83
N ALA A 46 -3.85 -11.02 -2.49
CA ALA A 46 -4.28 -9.91 -1.66
C ALA A 46 -3.30 -8.72 -1.64
N LEU A 47 -2.22 -8.75 -2.44
CA LEU A 47 -1.28 -7.65 -2.56
C LEU A 47 -1.07 -7.25 -4.02
N ASP A 48 -1.82 -7.83 -4.96
CA ASP A 48 -1.55 -7.75 -6.39
C ASP A 48 -2.34 -6.67 -7.16
N GLY A 49 -3.25 -5.95 -6.47
CA GLY A 49 -3.97 -4.80 -7.04
C GLY A 49 -4.98 -5.13 -8.11
N LYS A 50 -5.38 -6.39 -8.22
CA LYS A 50 -6.30 -6.86 -9.25
C LYS A 50 -7.57 -7.37 -8.60
N ASP A 51 -8.69 -6.87 -9.09
CA ASP A 51 -10.00 -7.32 -8.61
C ASP A 51 -10.30 -8.76 -9.04
N GLU A 52 -9.62 -9.27 -10.08
CA GLU A 52 -9.82 -10.64 -10.56
C GLU A 52 -9.24 -11.71 -9.63
N THR A 53 -8.38 -11.35 -8.69
CA THR A 53 -7.66 -12.23 -7.77
C THR A 53 -8.04 -11.90 -6.32
N ALA A 54 -7.86 -12.87 -5.41
CA ALA A 54 -8.07 -12.67 -3.99
C ALA A 54 -7.29 -13.73 -3.21
N TRP A 55 -6.78 -13.41 -2.02
CA TRP A 55 -6.37 -14.46 -1.09
C TRP A 55 -7.63 -15.19 -0.62
N LEU A 56 -7.76 -16.46 -1.03
CA LEU A 56 -8.93 -17.27 -0.76
C LEU A 56 -8.54 -18.38 0.21
N LEU A 57 -9.25 -18.49 1.33
CA LEU A 57 -9.05 -19.58 2.27
C LEU A 57 -9.65 -20.89 1.74
N PRO A 58 -9.15 -22.06 2.17
CA PRO A 58 -9.81 -23.33 1.87
C PRO A 58 -11.22 -23.39 2.45
N GLY A 59 -12.13 -24.12 1.79
CA GLY A 59 -13.52 -24.27 2.22
C GLY A 59 -13.71 -24.99 3.57
N ASP A 60 -12.67 -25.67 4.07
CA ASP A 60 -12.62 -26.32 5.38
C ASP A 60 -11.95 -25.45 6.46
N SER A 61 -11.54 -24.23 6.14
CA SER A 61 -11.02 -23.26 7.11
C SER A 61 -12.15 -22.71 8.00
N GLU A 62 -11.84 -22.45 9.27
CA GLU A 62 -12.73 -21.73 10.20
C GLU A 62 -12.74 -20.22 9.95
N ASN A 63 -11.88 -19.72 9.04
CA ASN A 63 -11.57 -18.32 8.76
C ASN A 63 -10.94 -17.54 9.92
N ILE A 64 -11.51 -17.63 11.12
CA ILE A 64 -11.04 -16.95 12.31
C ILE A 64 -9.69 -17.55 12.73
N GLY A 65 -8.72 -16.68 13.04
CA GLY A 65 -7.35 -17.07 13.38
C GLY A 65 -6.43 -17.26 12.18
N GLU A 66 -6.97 -17.27 10.96
CA GLU A 66 -6.17 -17.28 9.73
C GLU A 66 -5.49 -15.91 9.57
N TYR A 67 -4.27 -15.90 9.03
CA TYR A 67 -3.42 -14.72 9.04
C TYR A 67 -2.62 -14.55 7.75
N ILE A 68 -2.25 -13.31 7.49
CA ILE A 68 -1.24 -12.90 6.51
C ILE A 68 -0.12 -12.15 7.24
N ILE A 69 1.12 -12.52 6.93
CA ILE A 69 2.32 -11.84 7.41
C ILE A 69 2.96 -11.12 6.23
N ILE A 70 3.24 -9.83 6.40
CA ILE A 70 3.91 -8.98 5.41
C ILE A 70 5.25 -8.54 5.97
N ASP A 71 6.31 -8.67 5.17
CA ASP A 71 7.62 -8.09 5.50
C ASP A 71 7.58 -6.59 5.16
N VAL A 72 7.90 -5.73 6.14
CA VAL A 72 7.87 -4.27 5.98
C VAL A 72 9.24 -3.67 6.28
N PRO A 73 9.67 -2.62 5.56
CA PRO A 73 11.00 -2.03 5.73
C PRO A 73 11.13 -1.20 7.00
N ARG A 74 10.02 -0.83 7.64
CA ARG A 74 9.98 -0.09 8.90
C ARG A 74 8.70 -0.41 9.67
N ILE A 75 8.80 -0.46 11.00
CA ILE A 75 7.63 -0.57 11.88
C ILE A 75 7.28 0.83 12.40
N ASN A 76 6.66 1.59 11.49
CA ASN A 76 5.90 2.78 11.82
C ASN A 76 4.64 2.68 10.96
N ILE A 77 3.51 2.31 11.55
CA ILE A 77 2.29 1.97 10.81
C ILE A 77 1.16 2.84 11.35
N ASP A 78 0.48 3.55 10.46
CA ASP A 78 -0.56 4.52 10.79
C ASP A 78 -1.95 4.08 10.30
N LYS A 79 -2.05 3.39 9.15
CA LYS A 79 -3.35 2.96 8.60
C LYS A 79 -3.29 1.56 8.00
N LEU A 80 -4.45 0.92 7.96
CA LEU A 80 -4.69 -0.30 7.18
C LEU A 80 -5.73 -0.02 6.10
N GLN A 81 -5.42 -0.37 4.85
CA GLN A 81 -6.34 -0.25 3.74
C GLN A 81 -6.64 -1.64 3.17
N MET A 82 -7.91 -1.99 3.00
CA MET A 82 -8.32 -3.32 2.55
C MET A 82 -9.53 -3.26 1.61
N LYS A 83 -9.57 -4.17 0.64
CA LYS A 83 -10.78 -4.62 -0.04
C LYS A 83 -11.29 -5.86 0.69
N ALA A 84 -12.24 -5.67 1.60
CA ALA A 84 -12.68 -6.66 2.59
C ALA A 84 -13.59 -7.76 2.00
N GLY A 85 -13.23 -8.34 0.86
CA GLY A 85 -14.00 -9.32 0.10
C GLY A 85 -13.34 -9.59 -1.25
N TRP A 86 -13.92 -10.48 -2.06
CA TRP A 86 -13.49 -10.62 -3.46
C TRP A 86 -14.22 -9.61 -4.34
N HIS A 87 -13.49 -8.65 -4.91
CA HIS A 87 -14.08 -7.51 -5.61
C HIS A 87 -14.18 -7.68 -7.13
N ARG A 88 -14.14 -8.92 -7.64
CA ARG A 88 -14.25 -9.18 -9.07
C ARG A 88 -15.58 -8.68 -9.63
N ASP A 89 -16.66 -8.94 -8.91
CA ASP A 89 -18.02 -8.56 -9.25
C ASP A 89 -18.90 -8.58 -7.97
N GLU A 90 -20.11 -8.03 -8.06
CA GLU A 90 -21.02 -7.95 -6.90
C GLU A 90 -21.45 -9.33 -6.38
N ASP A 91 -21.58 -10.30 -7.28
CA ASP A 91 -21.97 -11.68 -6.93
C ASP A 91 -20.86 -12.34 -6.10
N THR A 92 -19.61 -12.33 -6.57
CA THR A 92 -18.48 -12.88 -5.82
C THR A 92 -18.26 -12.19 -4.48
N PHE A 93 -18.45 -10.88 -4.40
CA PHE A 93 -18.38 -10.19 -3.12
C PHE A 93 -19.38 -10.77 -2.10
N LYS A 94 -20.62 -11.02 -2.52
CA LYS A 94 -21.68 -11.56 -1.66
C LYS A 94 -21.55 -13.06 -1.39
N ASP A 95 -21.07 -13.81 -2.37
CA ASP A 95 -21.02 -15.28 -2.33
C ASP A 95 -20.02 -15.79 -1.29
N TYR A 96 -18.85 -15.14 -1.16
CA TYR A 96 -17.79 -15.53 -0.22
C TYR A 96 -17.86 -14.78 1.10
N ALA A 97 -17.32 -15.34 2.17
CA ALA A 97 -17.19 -14.61 3.43
C ALA A 97 -16.22 -13.43 3.30
N ARG A 98 -16.48 -12.38 4.08
CA ARG A 98 -15.82 -11.08 4.00
C ARG A 98 -15.22 -10.73 5.34
N VAL A 99 -14.06 -10.06 5.33
CA VAL A 99 -13.37 -9.70 6.57
C VAL A 99 -14.16 -8.60 7.28
N LYS A 100 -14.55 -8.85 8.53
CA LYS A 100 -15.20 -7.84 9.36
C LYS A 100 -14.19 -7.18 10.29
N LYS A 101 -13.35 -7.98 10.95
CA LYS A 101 -12.43 -7.49 11.98
C LYS A 101 -11.12 -8.24 11.94
N VAL A 102 -10.01 -7.53 12.16
CA VAL A 102 -8.66 -8.10 12.22
C VAL A 102 -7.90 -7.62 13.45
N SER A 103 -6.96 -8.44 13.94
CA SER A 103 -5.87 -7.98 14.82
C SER A 103 -4.60 -7.80 14.00
N ILE A 104 -3.79 -6.83 14.40
CA ILE A 104 -2.55 -6.44 13.76
C ILE A 104 -1.44 -6.49 14.81
N GLU A 105 -0.52 -7.41 14.62
CA GLU A 105 0.64 -7.65 15.50
C GLU A 105 1.92 -7.34 14.72
N ALA A 106 2.67 -6.34 15.18
CA ALA A 106 3.98 -6.04 14.60
C ALA A 106 5.08 -6.82 15.32
N SER A 107 6.14 -7.16 14.60
CA SER A 107 7.43 -7.60 15.13
C SER A 107 8.53 -6.88 14.36
N TYR A 108 9.64 -6.56 15.02
CA TYR A 108 10.76 -5.84 14.40
C TYR A 108 12.09 -6.52 14.67
N TYR A 109 13.07 -6.27 13.81
CA TYR A 109 14.44 -6.73 14.02
C TYR A 109 15.18 -5.73 14.92
N ASN A 110 15.62 -6.18 16.09
CA ASN A 110 16.42 -5.37 17.00
C ASN A 110 17.87 -5.19 16.47
N SER A 111 18.74 -4.52 17.24
CA SER A 111 20.15 -4.32 16.89
C SER A 111 20.96 -5.63 16.74
N GLY A 112 20.49 -6.72 17.34
CA GLY A 112 21.06 -8.06 17.22
C GLY A 112 20.51 -8.88 16.05
N MET A 113 19.68 -8.29 15.19
CA MET A 113 18.95 -8.98 14.12
C MET A 113 18.00 -10.08 14.63
N GLU A 114 17.55 -9.97 15.88
CA GLU A 114 16.53 -10.85 16.44
C GLU A 114 15.15 -10.24 16.23
N LEU A 115 14.20 -11.07 15.78
CA LEU A 115 12.82 -10.65 15.61
C LEU A 115 12.12 -10.63 16.98
N VAL A 116 11.75 -9.44 17.44
CA VAL A 116 11.07 -9.22 18.72
C VAL A 116 9.67 -8.64 18.51
N PRO A 117 8.70 -8.95 19.39
CA PRO A 117 7.36 -8.38 19.30
C PRO A 117 7.37 -6.86 19.43
N GLY A 118 6.49 -6.22 18.68
CA GLY A 118 6.19 -4.79 18.80
C GLY A 118 5.45 -4.47 20.11
N PRO A 119 5.30 -3.19 20.44
CA PRO A 119 4.85 -2.74 21.75
C PRO A 119 3.36 -2.98 22.01
N LYS A 120 2.56 -3.18 20.97
CA LYS A 120 1.11 -3.37 21.08
C LYS A 120 0.53 -4.18 19.93
N VAL A 121 -0.67 -4.70 20.20
CA VAL A 121 -1.57 -5.28 19.20
C VAL A 121 -2.71 -4.29 19.01
N VAL A 122 -3.07 -4.00 17.77
CA VAL A 122 -4.20 -3.12 17.43
C VAL A 122 -5.24 -3.90 16.65
N GLU A 123 -6.48 -3.43 16.66
CA GLU A 123 -7.58 -4.03 15.91
C GLU A 123 -8.13 -3.03 14.90
N ALA A 124 -8.61 -3.54 13.76
CA ALA A 124 -9.31 -2.76 12.75
C ALA A 124 -10.63 -3.44 12.38
N GLU A 125 -11.68 -2.65 12.18
CA GLU A 125 -13.00 -3.12 11.79
C GLU A 125 -13.39 -2.50 10.44
N PHE A 126 -14.00 -3.32 9.58
CA PHE A 126 -14.42 -3.00 8.23
C PHE A 126 -15.95 -3.12 8.12
N VAL A 127 -16.54 -2.23 7.32
CA VAL A 127 -17.95 -2.29 6.98
C VAL A 127 -18.18 -3.30 5.85
N ASP A 128 -19.39 -3.85 5.75
CA ASP A 128 -19.74 -4.84 4.72
C ASP A 128 -20.03 -4.16 3.36
N GLU A 129 -19.02 -3.51 2.79
CA GLU A 129 -19.13 -2.73 1.56
C GLU A 129 -17.97 -3.01 0.59
N MET A 130 -18.29 -2.98 -0.71
CA MET A 130 -17.28 -3.07 -1.78
C MET A 130 -16.43 -1.82 -1.86
N GLY A 131 -15.24 -1.97 -2.46
CA GLY A 131 -14.27 -0.89 -2.63
C GLY A 131 -13.23 -0.83 -1.52
N TRP A 132 -12.32 0.13 -1.65
CA TRP A 132 -11.27 0.33 -0.67
C TRP A 132 -11.83 0.95 0.61
N GLN A 133 -11.50 0.34 1.74
CA GLN A 133 -11.76 0.89 3.06
C GLN A 133 -10.42 1.18 3.73
N MET A 134 -10.25 2.40 4.24
CA MET A 134 -9.04 2.84 4.94
C MET A 134 -9.38 3.08 6.40
N ILE A 135 -8.69 2.39 7.29
CA ILE A 135 -8.89 2.44 8.74
C ILE A 135 -7.64 3.05 9.36
N ASP A 136 -7.81 4.17 10.06
CA ASP A 136 -6.77 4.73 10.92
C ASP A 136 -6.54 3.80 12.10
N LEU A 137 -5.27 3.52 12.39
CA LEU A 137 -4.85 2.68 13.50
C LEU A 137 -4.31 3.57 14.62
N ASP A 138 -4.38 3.07 15.86
CA ASP A 138 -3.52 3.61 16.90
C ASP A 138 -2.06 3.32 16.50
N ASP A 139 -1.26 4.35 16.22
CA ASP A 139 0.09 4.22 15.61
C ASP A 139 0.95 3.12 16.24
N ILE A 140 1.37 2.13 15.46
CA ILE A 140 2.37 1.16 15.90
C ILE A 140 3.74 1.71 15.53
N VAL A 141 4.37 2.41 16.47
CA VAL A 141 5.69 3.02 16.28
C VAL A 141 6.75 2.22 17.02
N VAL A 142 7.81 1.87 16.30
CA VAL A 142 9.07 1.40 16.87
C VAL A 142 10.20 2.24 16.29
N GLU A 143 10.65 3.25 17.04
CA GLU A 143 11.64 4.22 16.57
C GLU A 143 12.95 3.55 16.15
N ASP A 144 13.39 2.53 16.89
CA ASP A 144 14.64 1.79 16.66
C ASP A 144 14.50 0.63 15.65
N ALA A 145 13.34 0.44 15.02
CA ALA A 145 13.13 -0.61 14.02
C ALA A 145 13.74 -0.24 12.66
N THR A 146 15.04 0.04 12.64
CA THR A 146 15.77 0.41 11.43
C THR A 146 15.92 -0.77 10.48
N ASN A 147 15.89 -2.01 10.97
CA ASN A 147 16.12 -3.21 10.15
C ASN A 147 14.82 -3.82 9.60
N GLY A 148 13.74 -3.03 9.56
CA GLY A 148 12.41 -3.49 9.19
C GLY A 148 11.81 -4.48 10.18
N GLY A 149 10.79 -5.21 9.71
CA GLY A 149 10.04 -6.12 10.54
C GLY A 149 8.97 -6.89 9.77
N LYS A 150 8.06 -7.47 10.54
CA LYS A 150 6.93 -8.26 10.07
C LYS A 150 5.65 -7.71 10.66
N LEU A 151 4.62 -7.63 9.84
CA LEU A 151 3.27 -7.34 10.29
C LEU A 151 2.41 -8.57 10.09
N LYS A 152 1.86 -9.13 11.17
CA LYS A 152 0.89 -10.22 11.11
C LYS A 152 -0.50 -9.65 11.29
N ILE A 153 -1.36 -9.86 10.29
CA ILE A 153 -2.76 -9.47 10.30
C ILE A 153 -3.59 -10.75 10.41
N THR A 154 -4.35 -10.89 11.48
CA THR A 154 -5.13 -12.09 11.81
C THR A 154 -6.62 -11.77 11.75
N ILE A 155 -7.41 -12.62 11.10
CA ILE A 155 -8.87 -12.48 11.02
C ILE A 155 -9.50 -12.81 12.38
N LEU A 156 -10.28 -11.89 12.93
CA LEU A 156 -11.00 -12.05 14.20
C LEU A 156 -12.50 -12.32 13.98
N GLU A 157 -13.11 -11.62 13.04
CA GLU A 157 -14.53 -11.74 12.71
C GLU A 157 -14.75 -11.61 11.21
N VAL A 158 -15.82 -12.24 10.72
CA VAL A 158 -16.20 -12.25 9.29
C VAL A 158 -17.69 -11.98 9.12
N TYR A 159 -18.06 -11.34 8.02
CA TYR A 159 -19.43 -11.39 7.52
C TYR A 159 -19.62 -12.69 6.73
N PRO A 160 -20.73 -13.42 6.94
CA PRO A 160 -20.94 -14.71 6.29
C PRO A 160 -21.17 -14.57 4.80
N GLY A 161 -20.52 -15.42 3.99
CA GLY A 161 -20.83 -15.57 2.57
C GLY A 161 -22.20 -16.21 2.35
N LYS A 162 -22.84 -15.87 1.24
CA LYS A 162 -24.14 -16.44 0.87
C LYS A 162 -24.03 -17.90 0.45
N ASP A 163 -23.03 -18.20 -0.38
CA ASP A 163 -22.89 -19.51 -1.05
C ASP A 163 -21.61 -20.24 -0.58
N PHE A 164 -20.59 -19.51 -0.14
CA PHE A 164 -19.29 -20.04 0.26
C PHE A 164 -18.89 -19.55 1.66
N PRO A 165 -18.58 -20.46 2.61
CA PRO A 165 -18.22 -20.08 3.97
C PRO A 165 -16.81 -19.49 4.09
N GLN A 166 -15.90 -19.77 3.15
CA GLN A 166 -14.52 -19.33 3.23
C GLN A 166 -14.35 -17.84 2.94
N VAL A 167 -13.40 -17.19 3.62
CA VAL A 167 -13.06 -15.79 3.37
C VAL A 167 -12.31 -15.64 2.06
N ALA A 168 -12.66 -14.58 1.34
CA ALA A 168 -11.87 -14.01 0.27
C ALA A 168 -11.42 -12.59 0.64
N MET A 169 -10.13 -12.29 0.50
CA MET A 169 -9.56 -10.95 0.69
C MET A 169 -8.98 -10.47 -0.64
N GLY A 170 -9.59 -9.45 -1.24
CA GLY A 170 -9.24 -8.98 -2.58
C GLY A 170 -7.90 -8.27 -2.62
N ASP A 171 -7.67 -7.33 -1.71
CA ASP A 171 -6.43 -6.54 -1.68
C ASP A 171 -6.18 -5.90 -0.32
N LEU A 172 -4.92 -5.59 -0.03
CA LEU A 172 -4.41 -5.17 1.27
C LEU A 172 -3.18 -4.27 1.11
N VAL A 173 -3.23 -3.10 1.75
CA VAL A 173 -2.10 -2.17 1.82
C VAL A 173 -1.94 -1.67 3.25
N VAL A 174 -0.75 -1.86 3.80
CA VAL A 174 -0.32 -1.28 5.07
C VAL A 174 0.25 0.11 4.80
N HIS A 175 -0.32 1.15 5.40
CA HIS A 175 0.24 2.48 5.30
C HIS A 175 1.33 2.64 6.36
N LEU A 176 2.54 2.94 5.89
CA LEU A 176 3.68 3.22 6.75
C LEU A 176 3.71 4.72 7.06
N GLY A 177 4.15 5.07 8.26
CA GLY A 177 4.28 6.45 8.69
C GLY A 177 5.28 7.22 7.83
N GLU A 178 4.80 8.35 7.31
CA GLU A 178 5.50 9.17 6.34
C GLU A 178 6.43 10.21 6.96
N PHE A 179 7.45 10.61 6.22
CA PHE A 179 8.29 11.78 6.49
C PHE A 179 8.55 12.57 5.21
N ASP A 180 8.89 13.86 5.34
CA ASP A 180 9.16 14.74 4.20
C ASP A 180 10.38 14.27 3.39
N ALA A 181 10.24 14.27 2.07
CA ALA A 181 11.29 13.89 1.16
C ALA A 181 11.35 14.84 -0.05
N VAL A 182 12.56 15.05 -0.57
CA VAL A 182 12.77 15.77 -1.82
C VAL A 182 12.89 14.75 -2.96
N PRO A 183 11.83 14.55 -3.76
CA PRO A 183 11.91 13.62 -4.88
C PRO A 183 12.92 14.10 -5.94
N LYS A 184 13.42 13.19 -6.77
CA LYS A 184 14.21 13.50 -7.97
C LYS A 184 13.32 13.33 -9.20
N ILE A 185 13.12 14.39 -9.95
CA ILE A 185 12.37 14.37 -11.20
C ILE A 185 13.37 14.11 -12.35
N GLN A 186 13.10 13.15 -13.24
CA GLN A 186 14.12 12.61 -14.15
C GLN A 186 13.79 12.67 -15.65
N SER A 187 12.53 12.80 -16.06
CA SER A 187 12.17 12.69 -17.49
C SER A 187 10.84 13.38 -17.79
N PRO A 188 10.80 14.71 -17.95
CA PRO A 188 9.59 15.42 -18.35
C PRO A 188 9.31 15.18 -19.84
N SER A 189 8.04 15.25 -20.24
CA SER A 189 7.62 15.06 -21.64
C SER A 189 8.10 16.19 -22.56
N THR A 190 8.16 17.42 -22.05
CA THR A 190 8.68 18.60 -22.73
C THR A 190 9.37 19.54 -21.76
N GLU A 191 10.24 20.42 -22.26
CA GLU A 191 10.82 21.56 -21.52
C GLU A 191 10.70 22.86 -22.33
N ASP A 192 9.67 22.95 -23.19
CA ASP A 192 9.53 24.05 -24.15
C ASP A 192 9.29 25.41 -23.46
N GLU A 193 8.60 25.41 -22.33
CA GLU A 193 8.36 26.60 -21.50
C GLU A 193 8.51 26.24 -20.01
N GLY A 194 9.53 26.81 -19.36
CA GLY A 194 9.88 26.46 -17.97
C GLY A 194 10.73 25.19 -17.86
N SER A 195 11.47 25.09 -16.75
CA SER A 195 12.36 23.96 -16.48
C SER A 195 11.73 23.01 -15.48
N ILE A 196 12.13 21.74 -15.51
CA ILE A 196 11.84 20.77 -14.46
C ILE A 196 12.28 21.24 -13.06
N LEU A 197 13.33 22.08 -13.00
CA LEU A 197 13.81 22.69 -11.77
C LEU A 197 12.78 23.62 -11.14
N ASN A 198 11.87 24.19 -11.94
CA ASN A 198 10.80 25.04 -11.44
C ASN A 198 9.80 24.27 -10.57
N MET A 199 9.73 22.94 -10.69
CA MET A 199 8.88 22.12 -9.81
C MET A 199 9.53 21.83 -8.45
N GLN A 200 10.78 22.28 -8.24
CA GLN A 200 11.59 21.94 -7.05
C GLN A 200 12.25 23.18 -6.42
N ASP A 201 11.90 24.39 -6.85
CA ASP A 201 12.55 25.63 -6.43
C ASP A 201 11.82 26.37 -5.30
N GLU A 202 10.79 25.74 -4.72
CA GLU A 202 9.93 26.27 -3.65
C GLU A 202 9.23 27.60 -4.03
N ASN A 203 9.12 27.89 -5.33
CA ASN A 203 8.56 29.14 -5.84
C ASN A 203 7.32 28.88 -6.69
N THR A 204 6.15 29.06 -6.10
CA THR A 204 4.86 28.89 -6.80
C THR A 204 4.60 29.87 -7.96
N ARG A 205 5.51 30.82 -8.22
CA ARG A 205 5.44 31.73 -9.37
C ARG A 205 6.15 31.19 -10.61
N THR A 206 7.05 30.23 -10.45
CA THR A 206 7.65 29.46 -11.52
C THR A 206 6.85 28.17 -11.70
N SER A 207 6.89 27.60 -12.90
CA SER A 207 6.19 26.34 -13.18
C SER A 207 6.89 25.61 -14.30
N TRP A 208 6.78 24.29 -14.29
CA TRP A 208 6.95 23.49 -15.49
C TRP A 208 5.66 23.56 -16.30
N ILE A 209 5.79 23.79 -17.61
CA ILE A 209 4.65 23.91 -18.53
C ILE A 209 4.83 22.89 -19.65
N ALA A 210 3.76 22.17 -19.94
CA ALA A 210 3.73 21.17 -21.01
C ALA A 210 2.39 21.21 -21.77
N PRO A 211 2.34 20.68 -23.01
CA PRO A 211 1.08 20.47 -23.70
C PRO A 211 0.13 19.59 -22.88
N ALA A 212 -1.13 20.00 -22.76
CA ALA A 212 -2.10 19.34 -21.89
C ALA A 212 -2.46 17.90 -22.33
N ASP A 213 -2.25 17.56 -23.61
CA ASP A 213 -2.60 16.27 -24.19
C ASP A 213 -1.52 15.19 -24.06
N ASN A 214 -0.31 15.55 -23.62
CA ASN A 214 0.80 14.60 -23.48
C ASN A 214 1.74 14.89 -22.29
N ALA A 215 1.33 15.75 -21.36
CA ALA A 215 2.12 16.10 -20.19
C ALA A 215 2.39 14.87 -19.30
N SER A 216 3.67 14.55 -19.13
CA SER A 216 4.10 13.51 -18.19
C SER A 216 5.49 13.79 -17.65
N PHE A 217 5.80 13.20 -16.50
CA PHE A 217 7.15 13.19 -15.96
C PHE A 217 7.39 11.92 -15.14
N SER A 218 8.66 11.59 -14.92
CA SER A 218 9.04 10.51 -14.00
C SER A 218 9.67 11.07 -12.74
N VAL A 219 9.34 10.49 -11.59
CA VAL A 219 9.82 10.89 -10.27
C VAL A 219 10.33 9.68 -9.47
N LYS A 220 11.38 9.86 -8.67
CA LYS A 220 11.95 8.82 -7.81
C LYS A 220 12.41 9.41 -6.48
N GLY A 221 12.31 8.67 -5.37
CA GLY A 221 12.72 9.16 -4.04
C GLY A 221 14.22 9.47 -3.86
N GLY A 222 15.09 9.04 -4.78
CA GLY A 222 16.48 9.52 -4.80
C GLY A 222 17.37 9.11 -3.61
N GLY A 223 17.05 7.98 -2.96
CA GLY A 223 17.66 7.52 -1.72
C GLY A 223 16.64 7.23 -0.61
N VAL A 224 15.35 7.40 -0.91
CA VAL A 224 14.23 7.04 -0.03
C VAL A 224 13.13 6.33 -0.80
N MET A 225 12.25 5.63 -0.08
CA MET A 225 11.09 4.92 -0.60
C MET A 225 9.92 5.89 -0.66
N LEU A 226 9.62 6.40 -1.85
CA LEU A 226 8.59 7.43 -2.04
C LEU A 226 7.20 6.81 -1.92
N SER A 227 6.34 7.35 -1.06
CA SER A 227 4.99 6.83 -0.77
C SER A 227 3.87 7.69 -1.34
N SER A 228 4.09 9.00 -1.39
CA SER A 228 3.11 9.96 -1.90
C SER A 228 3.81 11.18 -2.48
N LEU A 229 3.04 11.95 -3.24
CA LEU A 229 3.43 13.23 -3.82
C LEU A 229 2.40 14.28 -3.42
N ASP A 230 2.86 15.49 -3.10
CA ASP A 230 1.98 16.65 -3.15
C ASP A 230 2.22 17.42 -4.43
N ILE A 231 1.14 17.71 -5.17
CA ILE A 231 1.20 18.31 -6.49
C ILE A 231 0.52 19.67 -6.44
N THR A 232 1.29 20.73 -6.60
CA THR A 232 0.77 22.11 -6.63
C THR A 232 0.59 22.56 -8.07
N SER A 233 -0.64 22.91 -8.42
CA SER A 233 -0.95 23.43 -9.75
C SER A 233 -0.33 24.81 -9.99
N GLY A 234 0.03 25.09 -11.24
CA GLY A 234 0.49 26.40 -11.68
C GLY A 234 -0.60 27.49 -11.66
N PRO A 235 -0.27 28.68 -12.18
CA PRO A 235 -1.19 29.82 -12.18
C PRO A 235 -2.46 29.54 -12.99
N ALA A 236 -3.57 30.15 -12.59
CA ALA A 236 -4.90 29.96 -13.19
C ALA A 236 -5.01 30.37 -14.69
N THR A 237 -3.97 30.98 -15.25
CA THR A 237 -3.87 31.26 -16.69
C THR A 237 -3.70 29.99 -17.51
N HIS A 238 -3.11 28.93 -16.93
CA HIS A 238 -2.87 27.63 -17.55
C HIS A 238 -3.89 26.60 -17.06
N ALA A 239 -4.00 25.49 -17.80
CA ALA A 239 -4.77 24.34 -17.37
C ALA A 239 -4.15 23.71 -16.11
N ARG A 240 -4.99 23.09 -15.30
CA ARG A 240 -4.58 22.37 -14.08
C ARG A 240 -4.83 20.88 -14.24
N PRO A 241 -3.97 20.00 -13.72
CA PRO A 241 -4.28 18.58 -13.71
C PRO A 241 -5.63 18.29 -13.07
N LYS A 242 -6.48 17.54 -13.77
CA LYS A 242 -7.77 17.05 -13.26
C LYS A 242 -7.70 15.57 -12.95
N THR A 243 -7.08 14.79 -13.83
CA THR A 243 -6.93 13.35 -13.63
C THR A 243 -5.48 12.99 -13.91
N LEU A 244 -4.85 12.32 -12.94
CA LEU A 244 -3.50 11.79 -13.05
C LEU A 244 -3.55 10.28 -13.18
N LYS A 245 -2.68 9.74 -14.03
CA LYS A 245 -2.38 8.32 -14.08
C LYS A 245 -0.97 8.10 -13.57
N LEU A 246 -0.88 7.38 -12.47
CA LEU A 246 0.36 7.06 -11.77
C LEU A 246 0.73 5.63 -12.14
N THR A 247 1.96 5.40 -12.59
CA THR A 247 2.43 4.06 -12.94
C THR A 247 3.74 3.75 -12.23
N VAL A 248 3.76 2.63 -11.50
CA VAL A 248 4.94 2.10 -10.81
C VAL A 248 5.12 0.64 -11.24
N LYS A 249 6.21 0.34 -11.95
CA LYS A 249 6.41 -0.97 -12.62
C LYS A 249 5.21 -1.34 -13.50
N ASN A 250 4.41 -2.31 -13.08
CA ASN A 250 3.24 -2.84 -13.77
C ASN A 250 1.91 -2.48 -13.06
N ARG A 251 1.96 -1.60 -12.05
CA ARG A 251 0.79 -1.07 -11.35
C ARG A 251 0.45 0.29 -11.88
N THR A 252 -0.84 0.52 -12.07
CA THR A 252 -1.37 1.79 -12.51
C THR A 252 -2.56 2.17 -11.63
N GLU A 253 -2.58 3.41 -11.20
CA GLU A 253 -3.71 4.01 -10.48
C GLU A 253 -4.09 5.33 -11.14
N THR A 254 -5.37 5.65 -11.10
CA THR A 254 -5.89 6.92 -11.61
C THR A 254 -6.45 7.72 -10.44
N VAL A 255 -6.04 8.98 -10.31
CA VAL A 255 -6.42 9.86 -9.21
C VAL A 255 -7.00 11.14 -9.77
N ASP A 256 -8.20 11.49 -9.30
CA ASP A 256 -8.85 12.76 -9.63
C ASP A 256 -8.44 13.85 -8.65
N LEU A 257 -8.10 15.01 -9.18
CA LEU A 257 -7.66 16.18 -8.46
C LEU A 257 -8.72 17.30 -8.51
N PRO A 258 -8.99 17.98 -7.37
CA PRO A 258 -9.94 19.06 -7.34
C PRO A 258 -9.40 20.28 -8.10
N ASN A 259 -10.30 21.09 -8.67
CA ASN A 259 -9.92 22.34 -9.34
C ASN A 259 -9.58 23.44 -8.32
N SER A 260 -8.46 23.29 -7.62
CA SER A 260 -7.95 24.31 -6.70
C SER A 260 -6.44 24.43 -6.79
N ALA A 261 -5.91 25.56 -6.31
CA ALA A 261 -4.50 25.93 -6.50
C ALA A 261 -3.55 25.34 -5.44
N GLY A 262 -4.08 24.79 -4.35
CA GLY A 262 -3.27 24.22 -3.28
C GLY A 262 -2.58 22.91 -3.66
N PRO A 263 -1.68 22.41 -2.80
CA PRO A 263 -1.10 21.09 -2.95
C PRO A 263 -2.19 20.03 -2.86
N HIS A 264 -2.17 19.08 -3.79
CA HIS A 264 -3.01 17.88 -3.74
C HIS A 264 -2.17 16.68 -3.38
N HIS A 265 -2.51 16.04 -2.27
CA HIS A 265 -1.84 14.84 -1.79
C HIS A 265 -2.29 13.62 -2.59
N VAL A 266 -1.33 12.87 -3.12
CA VAL A 266 -1.56 11.73 -4.00
C VAL A 266 -0.73 10.55 -3.53
N ILE A 267 -1.40 9.48 -3.11
CA ILE A 267 -0.75 8.23 -2.70
C ILE A 267 -0.26 7.49 -3.95
N LEU A 268 0.95 6.95 -3.89
CA LEU A 268 1.54 6.21 -5.00
C LEU A 268 1.09 4.74 -4.98
N PRO A 269 0.93 4.11 -6.15
CA PRO A 269 0.59 2.69 -6.23
C PRO A 269 1.60 1.82 -5.46
N SER A 270 1.10 1.03 -4.52
CA SER A 270 1.92 0.04 -3.84
C SER A 270 2.28 -1.09 -4.81
N THR A 271 3.53 -1.56 -4.76
CA THR A 271 3.98 -2.71 -5.58
C THR A 271 4.12 -3.99 -4.77
N VAL A 272 4.02 -3.84 -3.46
CA VAL A 272 4.12 -4.81 -2.38
C VAL A 272 3.15 -4.30 -1.31
N GLY A 273 2.59 -5.15 -0.44
CA GLY A 273 1.45 -4.83 0.44
C GLY A 273 1.63 -3.72 1.50
N TYR A 274 2.46 -2.72 1.26
CA TYR A 274 2.66 -1.52 2.05
C TYR A 274 2.92 -0.28 1.17
N THR A 275 2.71 0.93 1.70
CA THR A 275 2.98 2.18 0.97
C THR A 275 4.46 2.45 0.77
N GLY A 276 4.82 2.86 -0.44
CA GLY A 276 6.18 3.24 -0.81
C GLY A 276 6.76 2.46 -1.98
N THR A 277 7.66 3.09 -2.73
CA THR A 277 8.40 2.45 -3.82
C THR A 277 9.82 2.99 -4.01
N TRP A 278 10.75 2.08 -4.31
CA TRP A 278 12.11 2.39 -4.78
C TRP A 278 12.18 2.68 -6.28
N ASN A 279 11.11 2.36 -7.00
CA ASN A 279 11.07 2.47 -8.45
C ASN A 279 10.69 3.89 -8.86
N ALA A 280 11.04 4.24 -10.09
CA ALA A 280 10.52 5.45 -10.69
C ALA A 280 9.00 5.32 -10.83
N VAL A 281 8.30 6.42 -10.52
CA VAL A 281 6.87 6.59 -10.75
C VAL A 281 6.71 7.47 -11.99
N LYS A 282 6.00 6.95 -12.98
CA LYS A 282 5.55 7.77 -14.12
C LYS A 282 4.24 8.46 -13.73
N VAL A 283 4.22 9.77 -13.83
CA VAL A 283 3.03 10.61 -13.64
C VAL A 283 2.60 11.11 -15.01
N GLU A 284 1.39 10.77 -15.43
CA GLU A 284 0.78 11.21 -16.69
C GLU A 284 -0.46 12.06 -16.39
N VAL A 285 -0.55 13.26 -16.96
CA VAL A 285 -1.77 14.06 -16.92
C VAL A 285 -2.71 13.54 -18.01
N VAL A 286 -3.87 13.01 -17.60
CA VAL A 286 -4.84 12.38 -18.51
C VAL A 286 -5.93 13.37 -18.92
N ASP A 287 -6.36 14.20 -17.98
CA ASP A 287 -7.38 15.23 -18.19
C ASP A 287 -7.01 16.48 -17.39
N VAL A 288 -7.53 17.63 -17.82
CA VAL A 288 -7.24 18.93 -17.21
C VAL A 288 -8.50 19.76 -16.94
N HIS A 289 -8.46 20.56 -15.89
CA HIS A 289 -9.37 21.69 -15.73
C HIS A 289 -8.86 22.84 -16.61
N PRO A 290 -9.70 23.43 -17.48
CA PRO A 290 -9.24 24.41 -18.45
C PRO A 290 -8.73 25.69 -17.79
N GLY A 291 -7.60 26.21 -18.31
CA GLY A 291 -7.03 27.48 -17.92
C GLY A 291 -7.78 28.69 -18.51
N LYS A 292 -7.56 29.87 -17.95
CA LYS A 292 -8.21 31.11 -18.45
C LYS A 292 -7.68 31.59 -19.80
N THR A 293 -6.40 31.38 -20.08
CA THR A 293 -5.72 31.95 -21.26
C THR A 293 -5.03 30.89 -22.10
N HIS A 294 -4.46 29.86 -21.46
CA HIS A 294 -3.71 28.78 -22.10
C HIS A 294 -4.37 27.44 -21.71
N ALA A 295 -5.51 27.14 -22.33
CA ALA A 295 -6.28 25.93 -22.04
C ALA A 295 -5.62 24.65 -22.59
N ASP A 296 -4.72 24.80 -23.56
CA ASP A 296 -3.94 23.75 -24.23
C ASP A 296 -2.62 23.42 -23.52
N LYS A 297 -2.29 24.14 -22.45
CA LYS A 297 -1.04 23.96 -21.69
C LYS A 297 -1.35 23.74 -20.22
N VAL A 298 -0.78 22.69 -19.65
CA VAL A 298 -0.84 22.43 -18.20
C VAL A 298 0.39 23.03 -17.52
N ALA A 299 0.19 23.60 -16.35
CA ALA A 299 1.28 24.11 -15.52
C ALA A 299 1.29 23.42 -14.15
N ILE A 300 2.47 22.96 -13.73
CA ILE A 300 2.72 22.43 -12.39
C ILE A 300 3.78 23.31 -11.74
N ALA A 301 3.42 23.90 -10.61
CA ALA A 301 4.30 24.82 -9.88
C ALA A 301 5.27 24.07 -8.97
N GLU A 302 4.83 23.00 -8.31
CA GLU A 302 5.65 22.35 -7.30
C GLU A 302 5.29 20.87 -7.18
N ILE A 303 6.32 20.05 -6.93
CA ILE A 303 6.21 18.65 -6.57
C ILE A 303 7.03 18.42 -5.30
N THR A 304 6.36 18.16 -4.19
CA THR A 304 6.99 17.63 -2.97
C THR A 304 6.66 16.15 -2.81
N GLY A 305 7.47 15.44 -2.02
CA GLY A 305 7.28 14.02 -1.81
C GLY A 305 7.21 13.68 -0.32
N LYS A 306 6.54 12.56 -0.02
CA LYS A 306 6.70 11.89 1.26
C LYS A 306 7.32 10.53 1.04
N ALA A 307 8.04 10.07 2.05
CA ALA A 307 8.69 8.78 2.04
C ALA A 307 8.43 7.99 3.31
N THR A 308 8.59 6.68 3.22
CA THR A 308 8.31 5.74 4.31
C THR A 308 9.53 4.96 4.78
N ALA A 309 10.62 4.94 3.98
CA ALA A 309 11.88 4.29 4.34
C ALA A 309 13.10 4.94 3.66
N LEU A 310 14.31 4.72 4.20
CA LEU A 310 15.60 5.15 3.63
C LEU A 310 16.25 4.03 2.80
N ASP A 311 16.88 4.36 1.68
CA ASP A 311 17.60 3.42 0.79
C ASP A 311 18.88 2.92 1.49
N GLY A 312 19.18 1.63 1.36
CA GLY A 312 20.34 1.02 2.01
C GLY A 312 20.10 0.36 3.37
N LEU A 313 18.86 -0.03 3.65
CA LEU A 313 18.53 -1.08 4.62
C LEU A 313 18.45 -2.45 3.91
#